data_AF-A0A4Q6B8X2-F1
#
_entry.id   AF-A0A4Q6B8X2-F1
#
_cell.length_a   1.000
_cell.length_b   1.000
_cell.length_c   1.000
_cell.angle_alpha   90.00
_cell.angle_beta   90.00
_cell.angle_gamma   90.00
#
_symmetry.space_group_name_H-M   'P 1'
#
loop_
_entity.id
_entity.type
_entity.pdbx_description
1 polymer ?
#
loop_
_entity_poly.entity_id
_entity_poly.type
_entity_poly.pdbx_seq_one_letter_code
_entity_poly.pdbx_strand_id
1 'polypeptide(L)'
;DTALRRGDAEFEGVVGAVPAKRTAAALGKVEVTDVLGYFETKYASDNAHIDRTYNLRMASSKLDGHVILPGETFDFNEVVGPRSEAYGYRVATVIAQGELVDGIGGGTCQVSGTLHGAAFFAGLDIVERKPHTRPSGYIKMGMDATVVYPTITLKLKNPLPYPVVLHEVVDHGVVRAEILGPKRTRDVTFVRRIDGITPFREKEISDPKIPEGEKVLAQRGIPGFKVTRYRVVRDGAYAVRERIPDYYPPTAQIVRVGTGPKDSSFRPVDDNHSEYVADELLTISQGPSIRSPKAGGPERGGGTVEARVPGKYGSYGWTVREGLTTEWTREPKPADADNPGID
;
A
#
# COMPACT_ATOMS: atom_id res chain seq x y z
N ASP A 1 34.90 -14.67 28.34
CA ASP A 1 36.22 -14.20 27.84
C ASP A 1 37.44 -14.68 28.62
N THR A 2 37.46 -14.59 29.95
CA THR A 2 38.67 -14.96 30.73
C THR A 2 39.07 -16.43 30.58
N ALA A 3 38.12 -17.37 30.57
CA ALA A 3 38.40 -18.79 30.38
C ALA A 3 38.87 -19.14 28.94
N LEU A 4 38.27 -18.49 27.94
CA LEU A 4 38.66 -18.65 26.52
C LEU A 4 40.10 -18.17 26.26
N ARG A 5 40.52 -17.08 26.92
CA ARG A 5 41.88 -16.54 26.82
C ARG A 5 42.92 -17.38 27.57
N ARG A 6 42.51 -18.24 28.51
CA ARG A 6 43.38 -19.15 29.26
C ARG A 6 43.52 -20.53 28.63
N GLY A 7 42.72 -20.84 27.60
CA GLY A 7 42.72 -22.16 26.96
C GLY A 7 42.07 -23.24 27.81
N ASP A 8 41.18 -22.85 28.73
CA ASP A 8 40.48 -23.79 29.61
C ASP A 8 39.56 -24.70 28.76
N ALA A 9 39.70 -26.02 28.89
CA ALA A 9 38.91 -27.01 28.12
C ALA A 9 37.43 -27.04 28.52
N GLU A 10 37.10 -26.50 29.70
CA GLU A 10 35.76 -26.39 30.25
C GLU A 10 35.60 -25.03 30.93
N PHE A 11 34.42 -24.42 30.80
CA PHE A 11 34.10 -23.17 31.49
C PHE A 11 32.61 -23.12 31.83
N GLU A 12 32.29 -22.41 32.92
CA GLU A 12 30.92 -22.20 33.33
C GLU A 12 30.26 -21.15 32.42
N GLY A 13 29.30 -21.60 31.61
CA GLY A 13 28.53 -20.72 30.73
C GLY A 13 27.58 -19.86 31.54
N VAL A 14 27.75 -18.53 31.49
CA VAL A 14 26.75 -17.60 32.05
C VAL A 14 25.53 -17.63 31.13
N VAL A 15 24.49 -18.36 31.55
CA VAL A 15 23.20 -18.39 30.86
C VAL A 15 22.30 -17.28 31.41
N GLY A 16 21.92 -16.35 30.54
CA GLY A 16 20.87 -15.38 30.82
C GLY A 16 19.53 -15.92 30.32
N ALA A 17 18.56 -16.14 31.20
CA ALA A 17 17.20 -16.40 30.78
C ALA A 17 16.62 -15.11 30.18
N VAL A 18 16.37 -15.09 28.87
CA VAL A 18 15.63 -14.01 28.22
C VAL A 18 14.15 -14.37 28.32
N PRO A 19 13.34 -13.64 29.11
CA PRO A 19 11.91 -13.92 29.18
C PRO A 19 11.29 -13.73 27.80
N ALA A 20 10.46 -14.68 27.39
CA ALA A 20 9.73 -14.57 26.14
C ALA A 20 8.79 -13.36 26.20
N LYS A 21 8.81 -12.52 25.16
CA LYS A 21 7.87 -11.38 25.04
C LYS A 21 6.40 -11.85 25.08
N ARG A 22 6.13 -13.08 24.64
CA ARG A 22 4.81 -13.72 24.69
C ARG A 22 4.96 -15.17 25.16
N THR A 23 4.13 -15.58 26.11
CA THR A 23 4.13 -16.95 26.64
C THR A 23 3.02 -17.76 25.99
N ALA A 24 3.18 -19.09 25.91
CA ALA A 24 2.09 -19.97 25.45
C ALA A 24 0.80 -19.81 26.29
N ALA A 25 0.94 -19.45 27.58
CA ALA A 25 -0.19 -19.13 28.44
C ALA A 25 -0.90 -17.82 28.05
N ALA A 26 -0.17 -16.79 27.64
CA ALA A 26 -0.73 -15.53 27.13
C ALA A 26 -1.44 -15.71 25.78
N LEU A 27 -1.03 -16.71 25.00
CA LEU A 27 -1.69 -17.16 23.77
C LEU A 27 -2.83 -18.16 24.04
N GLY A 28 -3.29 -18.30 25.30
CA GLY A 28 -4.29 -19.28 25.70
C GLY A 28 -5.46 -19.37 24.71
N LYS A 29 -5.68 -20.57 24.16
CA LYS A 29 -6.72 -20.91 23.16
C LYS A 29 -6.92 -19.83 22.07
N VAL A 30 -5.86 -19.33 21.42
CA VAL A 30 -6.05 -18.59 20.16
C VAL A 30 -6.77 -19.51 19.18
N GLU A 31 -8.05 -19.24 18.95
CA GLU A 31 -8.81 -19.91 17.90
C GLU A 31 -8.60 -19.14 16.61
N VAL A 32 -7.93 -19.79 15.65
CA VAL A 32 -7.69 -19.24 14.31
C VAL A 32 -8.64 -19.94 13.33
N THR A 33 -9.94 -19.78 13.56
CA THR A 33 -10.97 -20.47 12.77
C THR A 33 -11.33 -19.70 11.49
N ASP A 34 -11.31 -18.37 11.53
CA ASP A 34 -11.70 -17.50 10.41
C ASP A 34 -10.65 -16.42 10.07
N VAL A 35 -10.81 -15.87 8.87
CA VAL A 35 -10.17 -14.62 8.44
C VAL A 35 -11.10 -13.47 8.80
N LEU A 36 -10.75 -12.68 9.81
CA LEU A 36 -11.55 -11.55 10.27
C LEU A 36 -11.56 -10.41 9.23
N GLY A 37 -10.51 -10.28 8.45
CA GLY A 37 -10.41 -9.34 7.34
C GLY A 37 -9.15 -9.60 6.53
N TYR A 38 -9.19 -9.32 5.24
CA TYR A 38 -8.04 -9.46 4.36
C TYR A 38 -7.95 -8.34 3.34
N PHE A 39 -6.78 -8.15 2.76
CA PHE A 39 -6.60 -7.26 1.61
C PHE A 39 -5.48 -7.78 0.73
N GLU A 40 -5.55 -7.41 -0.55
CA GLU A 40 -4.59 -7.83 -1.56
C GLU A 40 -4.12 -6.63 -2.37
N THR A 41 -2.83 -6.57 -2.66
CA THR A 41 -2.25 -5.63 -3.61
C THR A 41 -1.33 -6.35 -4.58
N LYS A 42 -1.35 -5.95 -5.84
CA LYS A 42 -0.56 -6.58 -6.89
C LYS A 42 0.83 -5.97 -7.01
N TYR A 43 1.80 -6.75 -7.49
CA TYR A 43 3.14 -6.28 -7.81
C TYR A 43 3.70 -7.01 -9.03
N ALA A 44 4.56 -6.32 -9.80
CA ALA A 44 5.29 -6.94 -10.90
C ALA A 44 6.30 -7.97 -10.35
N SER A 45 6.15 -9.23 -10.76
CA SER A 45 7.00 -10.34 -10.33
C SER A 45 8.01 -10.78 -11.40
N ASP A 46 8.27 -9.93 -12.40
CA ASP A 46 9.29 -10.18 -13.42
C ASP A 46 10.71 -10.00 -12.86
N ASN A 47 11.72 -10.42 -13.64
CA ASN A 47 13.12 -10.34 -13.25
C ASN A 47 13.61 -8.90 -13.04
N ALA A 48 13.02 -7.90 -13.71
CA ALA A 48 13.41 -6.51 -13.54
C ALA A 48 13.02 -5.97 -12.16
N HIS A 49 12.03 -6.58 -11.50
CA HIS A 49 11.52 -6.19 -10.19
C HIS A 49 11.93 -7.16 -9.04
N ILE A 50 12.98 -7.96 -9.24
CA ILE A 50 13.39 -8.98 -8.26
C ILE A 50 13.78 -8.38 -6.90
N ASP A 51 14.46 -7.24 -6.87
CA ASP A 51 14.88 -6.59 -5.63
C ASP A 51 13.71 -5.98 -4.85
N ARG A 52 12.74 -5.42 -5.58
CA ARG A 52 11.47 -4.98 -5.00
C ARG A 52 10.70 -6.17 -4.40
N THR A 53 10.61 -7.28 -5.12
CA THR A 53 9.96 -8.51 -4.64
C THR A 53 10.64 -9.06 -3.38
N TYR A 54 11.98 -9.02 -3.35
CA TYR A 54 12.75 -9.41 -2.17
C TYR A 54 12.44 -8.53 -0.95
N ASN A 55 12.37 -7.21 -1.13
CA ASN A 55 11.98 -6.27 -0.06
C ASN A 55 10.55 -6.53 0.46
N LEU A 56 9.59 -6.82 -0.42
CA LEU A 56 8.22 -7.18 -0.03
C LEU A 56 8.21 -8.42 0.84
N ARG A 57 8.89 -9.49 0.41
CA ARG A 57 8.99 -10.76 1.15
C ARG A 57 9.66 -10.57 2.51
N MET A 58 10.73 -9.79 2.57
CA MET A 58 11.43 -9.51 3.83
C MET A 58 10.57 -8.72 4.82
N ALA A 59 9.87 -7.68 4.36
CA ALA A 59 9.01 -6.91 5.25
C ALA A 59 7.84 -7.76 5.76
N SER A 60 7.25 -8.56 4.87
CA SER A 60 6.10 -9.43 5.17
C SER A 60 6.49 -10.56 6.14
N SER A 61 7.67 -11.16 5.99
CA SER A 61 8.12 -12.24 6.88
C SER A 61 8.37 -11.78 8.33
N LYS A 62 8.61 -10.49 8.56
CA LYS A 62 8.70 -9.92 9.91
C LYS A 62 7.34 -9.72 10.58
N LEU A 63 6.27 -9.68 9.79
CA LEU A 63 4.90 -9.45 10.22
C LEU A 63 4.13 -10.76 10.38
N ASP A 64 4.42 -11.73 9.51
CA ASP A 64 3.74 -13.02 9.51
C ASP A 64 3.87 -13.75 10.85
N GLY A 65 2.74 -14.20 11.38
CA GLY A 65 2.64 -14.82 12.71
C GLY A 65 2.62 -13.83 13.88
N HIS A 66 2.68 -12.52 13.64
CA HIS A 66 2.62 -11.54 14.72
C HIS A 66 1.23 -11.52 15.38
N VAL A 67 1.18 -11.81 16.68
CA VAL A 67 -0.06 -11.75 17.47
C VAL A 67 -0.33 -10.31 17.94
N ILE A 68 -1.57 -9.87 18.05
CA ILE A 68 -1.93 -8.61 18.73
C ILE A 68 -2.94 -8.96 19.83
N LEU A 69 -2.55 -8.80 21.08
CA LEU A 69 -3.38 -9.12 22.25
C LEU A 69 -4.53 -8.11 22.39
N PRO A 70 -5.62 -8.47 23.10
CA PRO A 70 -6.69 -7.54 23.43
C PRO A 70 -6.16 -6.24 24.05
N GLY A 71 -6.52 -5.10 23.45
CA GLY A 71 -6.10 -3.77 23.88
C GLY A 71 -4.67 -3.36 23.50
N GLU A 72 -3.85 -4.26 22.95
CA GLU A 72 -2.47 -3.98 22.51
C GLU A 72 -2.47 -3.11 21.25
N THR A 73 -1.53 -2.17 21.19
CA THR A 73 -1.23 -1.40 19.99
C THR A 73 0.02 -1.97 19.33
N PHE A 74 -0.13 -2.44 18.10
CA PHE A 74 0.94 -2.81 17.18
C PHE A 74 1.51 -1.57 16.50
N ASP A 75 2.84 -1.53 16.31
CA ASP A 75 3.55 -0.52 15.52
C ASP A 75 4.37 -1.21 14.41
N PHE A 76 4.08 -0.84 13.17
CA PHE A 76 4.72 -1.43 11.99
C PHE A 76 6.24 -1.22 11.97
N ASN A 77 6.73 -0.03 12.37
CA ASN A 77 8.15 0.27 12.36
C ASN A 77 8.91 -0.43 13.47
N GLU A 78 8.29 -0.65 14.63
CA GLU A 78 8.89 -1.43 15.71
C GLU A 78 9.10 -2.90 15.32
N VAL A 79 8.15 -3.48 14.59
CA VAL A 79 8.21 -4.89 14.17
C VAL A 79 9.11 -5.09 12.96
N VAL A 80 8.98 -4.25 11.93
CA VAL A 80 9.72 -4.42 10.67
C VAL A 80 11.15 -3.85 10.74
N GLY A 81 11.41 -2.86 11.59
CA GLY A 81 12.74 -2.30 11.85
C GLY A 81 13.32 -1.43 10.72
N PRO A 82 14.60 -1.02 10.79
CA PRO A 82 15.21 -0.12 9.80
C PRO A 82 15.25 -0.68 8.37
N ARG A 83 15.09 0.21 7.38
CA ARG A 83 15.12 -0.12 5.94
C ARG A 83 16.46 0.30 5.34
N SER A 84 17.51 -0.48 5.64
CA SER A 84 18.85 -0.25 5.09
C SER A 84 19.48 -1.56 4.60
N GLU A 85 20.56 -1.44 3.82
CA GLU A 85 21.34 -2.57 3.32
C GLU A 85 21.88 -3.45 4.45
N ALA A 86 22.27 -2.84 5.58
CA ALA A 86 22.74 -3.57 6.76
C ALA A 86 21.65 -4.48 7.37
N TYR A 87 20.37 -4.16 7.15
CA TYR A 87 19.23 -4.99 7.52
C TYR A 87 18.70 -5.82 6.34
N GLY A 88 19.48 -5.90 5.26
CA GLY A 88 19.25 -6.73 4.08
C GLY A 88 18.38 -6.09 3.01
N TYR A 89 17.85 -4.88 3.19
CA TYR A 89 16.99 -4.25 2.18
C TYR A 89 17.80 -3.83 0.95
N ARG A 90 17.17 -3.95 -0.22
CA ARG A 90 17.75 -3.63 -1.53
C ARG A 90 17.19 -2.33 -2.08
N VAL A 91 17.91 -1.74 -3.02
CA VAL A 91 17.45 -0.57 -3.78
C VAL A 91 16.32 -1.00 -4.72
N ALA A 92 15.22 -0.26 -4.69
CA ALA A 92 14.08 -0.42 -5.59
C ALA A 92 13.35 0.92 -5.74
N THR A 93 12.45 1.05 -6.70
CA THR A 93 11.70 2.29 -6.90
C THR A 93 10.87 2.66 -5.66
N VAL A 94 11.00 3.91 -5.22
CA VAL A 94 10.28 4.56 -4.12
C VAL A 94 9.62 5.85 -4.59
N ILE A 95 8.69 6.37 -3.79
CA ILE A 95 8.13 7.71 -3.98
C ILE A 95 8.84 8.67 -3.03
N ALA A 96 9.57 9.65 -3.57
CA ALA A 96 10.21 10.71 -2.80
C ALA A 96 9.71 12.08 -3.27
N GLN A 97 9.11 12.87 -2.37
CA GLN A 97 8.59 14.21 -2.66
C GLN A 97 7.62 14.29 -3.87
N GLY A 98 6.93 13.18 -4.19
CA GLY A 98 5.98 13.09 -5.31
C GLY A 98 6.57 12.50 -6.60
N GLU A 99 7.89 12.34 -6.67
CA GLU A 99 8.61 11.77 -7.81
C GLU A 99 8.93 10.29 -7.56
N LEU A 100 9.05 9.51 -8.65
CA LEU A 100 9.54 8.14 -8.61
C LEU A 100 11.06 8.15 -8.73
N VAL A 101 11.75 7.63 -7.72
CA VAL A 101 13.21 7.56 -7.66
C VAL A 101 13.65 6.21 -7.12
N ASP A 102 14.89 5.82 -7.34
CA ASP A 102 15.45 4.63 -6.70
C ASP A 102 15.79 4.91 -5.24
N GLY A 103 15.42 3.99 -4.34
CA GLY A 103 15.67 4.11 -2.91
C GLY A 103 15.68 2.77 -2.19
N ILE A 104 16.35 2.72 -1.03
CA ILE A 104 16.44 1.49 -0.25
C ILE A 104 15.08 1.16 0.38
N GLY A 105 14.66 -0.10 0.28
CA GLY A 105 13.43 -0.58 0.92
C GLY A 105 12.14 -0.29 0.15
N GLY A 106 12.24 0.00 -1.15
CA GLY A 106 11.08 0.11 -2.03
C GLY A 106 10.20 -1.15 -1.95
N GLY A 107 8.89 -0.94 -1.76
CA GLY A 107 7.88 -1.97 -1.53
C GLY A 107 7.29 -2.00 -0.12
N THR A 108 7.99 -1.48 0.90
CA THR A 108 7.51 -1.54 2.30
C THR A 108 6.18 -0.82 2.55
N CYS A 109 5.92 0.30 1.86
CA CYS A 109 4.63 0.98 1.92
C CYS A 109 3.48 0.14 1.33
N GLN A 110 3.75 -0.73 0.36
CA GLN A 110 2.74 -1.64 -0.17
C GLN A 110 2.34 -2.67 0.87
N VAL A 111 3.30 -3.26 1.59
CA VAL A 111 3.02 -4.19 2.69
C VAL A 111 2.21 -3.50 3.79
N SER A 112 2.63 -2.31 4.22
CA SER A 112 1.87 -1.50 5.20
C SER A 112 0.45 -1.18 4.74
N GLY A 113 0.27 -0.80 3.47
CA GLY A 113 -1.05 -0.54 2.88
C GLY A 113 -1.94 -1.78 2.84
N THR A 114 -1.40 -2.93 2.47
CA THR A 114 -2.12 -4.20 2.47
C THR A 114 -2.55 -4.59 3.89
N LEU A 115 -1.63 -4.51 4.86
CA LEU A 115 -1.92 -4.75 6.27
C LEU A 115 -2.99 -3.81 6.82
N HIS A 116 -2.91 -2.52 6.50
CA HIS A 116 -3.93 -1.54 6.87
C HIS A 116 -5.31 -1.93 6.31
N GLY A 117 -5.39 -2.37 5.05
CA GLY A 117 -6.64 -2.86 4.46
C GLY A 117 -7.20 -4.08 5.22
N ALA A 118 -6.35 -5.07 5.54
CA ALA A 118 -6.78 -6.26 6.28
C ALA A 118 -7.28 -5.89 7.69
N ALA A 119 -6.53 -5.04 8.40
CA ALA A 119 -6.88 -4.53 9.72
C ALA A 119 -8.19 -3.72 9.70
N PHE A 120 -8.41 -2.90 8.66
CA PHE A 120 -9.64 -2.16 8.47
C PHE A 120 -10.85 -3.09 8.40
N PHE A 121 -10.80 -4.13 7.56
CA PHE A 121 -11.91 -5.08 7.40
C PHE A 121 -12.08 -6.03 8.57
N ALA A 122 -11.01 -6.28 9.34
CA ALA A 122 -11.05 -7.04 10.58
C ALA A 122 -11.64 -6.27 11.77
N GLY A 123 -11.86 -4.96 11.60
CA GLY A 123 -12.41 -4.11 12.66
C GLY A 123 -11.39 -3.73 13.74
N LEU A 124 -10.09 -3.73 13.42
CA LEU A 124 -9.06 -3.15 14.30
C LEU A 124 -9.15 -1.62 14.29
N ASP A 125 -8.72 -0.99 15.38
CA ASP A 125 -8.64 0.46 15.45
C ASP A 125 -7.40 0.96 14.71
N ILE A 126 -7.58 1.90 13.78
CA ILE A 126 -6.48 2.54 13.06
C ILE A 126 -6.01 3.75 13.87
N VAL A 127 -5.01 3.54 14.74
CA VAL A 127 -4.52 4.55 15.69
C VAL A 127 -3.67 5.61 14.98
N GLU A 128 -2.80 5.18 14.08
CA GLU A 128 -1.95 6.07 13.30
C GLU A 128 -1.86 5.56 11.87
N ARG A 129 -2.21 6.41 10.90
CA ARG A 129 -2.07 6.12 9.48
C ARG A 129 -1.91 7.42 8.71
N LYS A 130 -1.03 7.42 7.72
CA LYS A 130 -0.84 8.54 6.79
C LYS A 130 -1.03 8.08 5.32
N PRO A 131 -1.81 8.80 4.51
CA PRO A 131 -1.85 8.55 3.06
C PRO A 131 -0.52 8.95 2.40
N HIS A 132 -0.27 8.41 1.21
CA HIS A 132 0.83 8.82 0.36
C HIS A 132 0.65 10.27 -0.12
N THR A 133 1.76 10.93 -0.44
CA THR A 133 1.77 12.27 -1.07
C THR A 133 1.49 12.24 -2.57
N ARG A 134 1.07 11.09 -3.10
CA ARG A 134 0.60 10.86 -4.46
C ARG A 134 -0.23 9.57 -4.44
N PRO A 135 -1.39 9.50 -5.12
CA PRO A 135 -2.13 8.26 -5.24
C PRO A 135 -1.25 7.16 -5.87
N SER A 136 -1.23 5.99 -5.24
CA SER A 136 -0.47 4.84 -5.75
C SER A 136 -1.32 3.99 -6.70
N GLY A 137 -0.69 3.37 -7.70
CA GLY A 137 -1.36 2.44 -8.60
C GLY A 137 -1.70 1.10 -7.94
N TYR A 138 -0.85 0.59 -7.04
CA TYR A 138 -1.03 -0.77 -6.49
C TYR A 138 -2.13 -0.89 -5.41
N ILE A 139 -2.69 0.23 -4.94
CA ILE A 139 -3.66 0.24 -3.83
C ILE A 139 -4.73 1.30 -4.04
N LYS A 140 -5.94 0.97 -3.64
CA LYS A 140 -7.09 1.87 -3.72
C LYS A 140 -6.87 3.11 -2.87
N MET A 141 -7.15 4.28 -3.45
CA MET A 141 -7.08 5.55 -2.74
C MET A 141 -7.92 5.48 -1.46
N GLY A 142 -7.29 5.80 -0.34
CA GLY A 142 -7.88 5.72 0.99
C GLY A 142 -7.64 4.42 1.74
N MET A 143 -7.05 3.41 1.11
CA MET A 143 -6.59 2.18 1.76
C MET A 143 -5.07 2.13 1.95
N ASP A 144 -4.36 3.06 1.32
CA ASP A 144 -2.90 3.14 1.41
C ASP A 144 -2.41 3.61 2.78
N ALA A 145 -1.24 3.16 3.22
CA ALA A 145 -0.62 3.59 4.47
C ALA A 145 0.90 3.75 4.27
N THR A 146 1.37 4.99 4.23
CA THR A 146 2.79 5.31 4.08
C THR A 146 3.55 5.02 5.36
N VAL A 147 4.75 4.47 5.22
CA VAL A 147 5.69 4.23 6.31
C VAL A 147 7.07 4.72 5.90
N VAL A 148 7.77 5.36 6.83
CA VAL A 148 9.15 5.82 6.71
C VAL A 148 9.79 5.57 8.05
N TYR A 149 10.79 4.70 8.10
CA TYR A 149 11.46 4.41 9.37
C TYR A 149 12.40 5.56 9.77
N PRO A 150 12.42 5.99 11.05
CA PRO A 150 11.51 5.63 12.14
C PRO A 150 10.29 6.59 12.28
N THR A 151 10.13 7.57 11.39
CA THR A 151 9.30 8.76 11.61
C THR A 151 7.82 8.65 11.24
N ILE A 152 7.46 7.89 10.22
CA ILE A 152 6.08 7.68 9.78
C ILE A 152 5.79 6.19 9.90
N THR A 153 4.76 5.82 10.67
CA THR A 153 4.41 4.41 10.90
C THR A 153 2.91 4.16 10.71
N LEU A 154 2.54 2.88 10.72
CA LEU A 154 1.16 2.42 10.84
C LEU A 154 1.00 1.83 12.25
N LYS A 155 0.05 2.37 13.03
CA LYS A 155 -0.31 1.80 14.34
C LYS A 155 -1.73 1.27 14.32
N LEU A 156 -1.88 0.05 14.81
CA LEU A 156 -3.13 -0.69 14.84
C LEU A 156 -3.37 -1.13 16.27
N LYS A 157 -4.56 -0.89 16.81
CA LYS A 157 -4.94 -1.42 18.13
C LYS A 157 -5.98 -2.52 17.95
N ASN A 158 -5.87 -3.58 18.74
CA ASN A 158 -6.87 -4.64 18.78
C ASN A 158 -7.96 -4.31 19.82
N PRO A 159 -9.17 -3.88 19.42
CA PRO A 159 -10.26 -3.61 20.34
C PRO A 159 -11.03 -4.88 20.74
N LEU A 160 -10.69 -6.04 20.18
CA LEU A 160 -11.43 -7.29 20.33
C LEU A 160 -11.07 -7.97 21.66
N PRO A 161 -11.99 -8.74 22.26
CA PRO A 161 -11.76 -9.42 23.54
C PRO A 161 -10.87 -10.68 23.42
N TYR A 162 -10.27 -10.93 22.25
CA TYR A 162 -9.42 -12.07 21.96
C TYR A 162 -8.18 -11.64 21.15
N PRO A 163 -7.07 -12.40 21.22
CA PRO A 163 -5.90 -12.16 20.38
C PRO A 163 -6.24 -12.35 18.90
N VAL A 164 -5.57 -11.57 18.04
CA VAL A 164 -5.60 -11.75 16.59
C VAL A 164 -4.20 -12.04 16.07
N VAL A 165 -4.08 -12.73 14.94
CA VAL A 165 -2.78 -13.06 14.32
C VAL A 165 -2.69 -12.42 12.94
N LEU A 166 -1.59 -11.72 12.68
CA LEU A 166 -1.25 -11.22 11.36
C LEU A 166 -0.73 -12.39 10.53
N HIS A 167 -1.29 -12.59 9.34
CA HIS A 167 -0.76 -13.53 8.36
C HIS A 167 -0.47 -12.77 7.06
N GLU A 168 0.76 -12.87 6.57
CA GLU A 168 1.27 -12.07 5.45
C GLU A 168 1.97 -12.97 4.44
N VAL A 169 1.50 -12.93 3.19
CA VAL A 169 2.01 -13.76 2.10
C VAL A 169 2.38 -12.88 0.91
N VAL A 170 3.56 -13.11 0.33
CA VAL A 170 4.03 -12.44 -0.89
C VAL A 170 4.40 -13.49 -1.91
N ASP A 171 3.47 -13.75 -2.83
CA ASP A 171 3.62 -14.81 -3.80
C ASP A 171 2.81 -14.55 -5.07
N HIS A 172 3.24 -15.13 -6.19
CA HIS A 172 2.54 -15.04 -7.48
C HIS A 172 2.11 -13.62 -7.90
N GLY A 173 2.91 -12.59 -7.59
CA GLY A 173 2.59 -11.19 -7.94
C GLY A 173 1.56 -10.54 -7.03
N VAL A 174 1.22 -11.14 -5.89
CA VAL A 174 0.27 -10.61 -4.90
C VAL A 174 0.91 -10.53 -3.52
N VAL A 175 0.74 -9.38 -2.86
CA VAL A 175 0.89 -9.23 -1.42
C VAL A 175 -0.50 -9.40 -0.81
N ARG A 176 -0.67 -10.39 0.08
CA ARG A 176 -1.91 -10.67 0.79
C ARG A 176 -1.67 -10.57 2.28
N ALA A 177 -2.45 -9.70 2.93
CA ALA A 177 -2.50 -9.60 4.38
C ALA A 177 -3.84 -10.13 4.88
N GLU A 178 -3.81 -10.87 5.98
CA GLU A 178 -4.97 -11.40 6.68
C GLU A 178 -4.85 -11.12 8.18
N ILE A 179 -5.99 -10.81 8.81
CA ILE A 179 -6.12 -10.83 10.26
C ILE A 179 -6.90 -12.08 10.63
N LEU A 180 -6.25 -13.00 11.32
CA LEU A 180 -6.81 -14.26 11.72
C LEU A 180 -7.35 -14.21 13.15
N GLY A 181 -8.42 -14.94 13.41
CA GLY A 181 -9.01 -15.04 14.73
C GLY A 181 -10.19 -16.02 14.79
N PRO A 182 -11.02 -15.93 15.84
CA PRO A 182 -12.17 -16.80 15.99
C PRO A 182 -13.23 -16.47 14.94
N LYS A 183 -14.35 -17.19 14.96
CA LYS A 183 -15.44 -17.04 13.99
C LYS A 183 -15.83 -15.56 13.80
N ARG A 184 -15.80 -15.08 12.56
CA ARG A 184 -16.17 -13.71 12.22
C ARG A 184 -17.68 -13.53 12.33
N THR A 185 -18.12 -12.49 13.02
CA THR A 185 -19.55 -12.16 13.20
C THR A 185 -19.98 -10.86 12.53
N ARG A 186 -19.02 -10.05 12.07
CA ARG A 186 -19.27 -8.68 11.61
C ARG A 186 -18.99 -8.50 10.13
N ASP A 187 -19.85 -7.73 9.48
CA ASP A 187 -19.58 -7.19 8.15
C ASP A 187 -18.93 -5.82 8.28
N VAL A 188 -17.95 -5.54 7.44
CA VAL A 188 -17.28 -4.24 7.37
C VAL A 188 -17.32 -3.72 5.95
N THR A 189 -17.85 -2.51 5.78
CA THR A 189 -17.91 -1.81 4.50
C THR A 189 -17.01 -0.58 4.52
N PHE A 190 -16.10 -0.53 3.56
CA PHE A 190 -15.40 0.68 3.14
C PHE A 190 -16.21 1.41 2.08
N VAL A 191 -16.40 2.71 2.25
CA VAL A 191 -16.92 3.59 1.19
C VAL A 191 -15.95 4.75 1.01
N ARG A 192 -15.55 5.04 -0.23
CA ARG A 192 -14.74 6.22 -0.58
C ARG A 192 -15.43 7.02 -1.64
N ARG A 193 -15.57 8.31 -1.39
CA ARG A 193 -16.07 9.31 -2.35
C ARG A 193 -14.99 10.35 -2.61
N ILE A 194 -14.82 10.74 -3.87
CA ILE A 194 -14.03 11.93 -4.23
C ILE A 194 -14.90 13.16 -3.99
N ASP A 195 -14.48 14.03 -3.08
CA ASP A 195 -15.18 15.28 -2.76
C ASP A 195 -14.71 16.45 -3.64
N GLY A 196 -13.53 16.33 -4.25
CA GLY A 196 -13.01 17.32 -5.18
C GLY A 196 -11.57 17.05 -5.56
N ILE A 197 -11.10 17.79 -6.56
CA ILE A 197 -9.74 17.72 -7.09
C ILE A 197 -9.01 19.05 -6.92
N THR A 198 -7.68 18.99 -6.90
CA THR A 198 -6.80 20.15 -7.01
C THR A 198 -5.97 20.01 -8.29
N PRO A 199 -6.02 20.96 -9.23
CA PRO A 199 -5.19 20.90 -10.44
C PRO A 199 -3.70 20.78 -10.09
N PHE A 200 -2.97 20.01 -10.90
CA PHE A 200 -1.52 20.04 -10.86
C PHE A 200 -0.98 21.24 -11.65
N ARG A 201 0.29 21.56 -11.42
CA ARG A 201 1.00 22.58 -12.18
C ARG A 201 1.94 21.91 -13.17
N GLU A 202 2.17 22.55 -14.29
CA GLU A 202 3.25 22.22 -15.21
C GLU A 202 4.52 22.98 -14.83
N LYS A 203 5.66 22.27 -14.86
CA LYS A 203 6.99 22.81 -14.63
C LYS A 203 7.85 22.48 -15.85
N GLU A 204 8.33 23.52 -16.52
CA GLU A 204 9.33 23.39 -17.58
C GLU A 204 10.74 23.37 -16.97
N ILE A 205 11.58 22.45 -17.44
CA ILE A 205 12.98 22.31 -17.04
C ILE A 205 13.83 22.32 -18.30
N SER A 206 14.76 23.28 -18.43
CA SER A 206 15.70 23.30 -19.54
C SER A 206 16.63 22.09 -19.51
N ASP A 207 16.79 21.42 -20.65
CA ASP A 207 17.67 20.27 -20.79
C ASP A 207 18.59 20.43 -22.02
N PRO A 208 19.93 20.59 -21.83
CA PRO A 208 20.87 20.72 -22.93
C PRO A 208 21.07 19.41 -23.71
N LYS A 209 20.54 18.27 -23.23
CA LYS A 209 20.55 16.99 -23.94
C LYS A 209 19.39 16.85 -24.93
N ILE A 210 18.42 17.74 -24.87
CA ILE A 210 17.28 17.77 -25.79
C ILE A 210 17.53 18.91 -26.81
N PRO A 211 17.41 18.65 -28.12
CA PRO A 211 17.61 19.69 -29.14
C PRO A 211 16.69 20.89 -28.98
N GLU A 212 17.20 22.09 -29.27
CA GLU A 212 16.40 23.31 -29.27
C GLU A 212 15.15 23.17 -30.16
N GLY A 213 13.99 23.54 -29.60
CA GLY A 213 12.67 23.43 -30.25
C GLY A 213 11.90 22.16 -29.88
N GLU A 214 12.55 21.16 -29.28
CA GLU A 214 11.90 19.94 -28.81
C GLU A 214 11.42 20.05 -27.35
N LYS A 215 10.32 19.37 -27.03
CA LYS A 215 9.80 19.20 -25.66
C LYS A 215 9.56 17.72 -25.37
N VAL A 216 9.89 17.27 -24.17
CA VAL A 216 9.64 15.89 -23.71
C VAL A 216 8.88 15.92 -22.40
N LEU A 217 7.74 15.24 -22.34
CA LEU A 217 7.05 15.00 -21.07
C LEU A 217 7.89 14.03 -20.26
N ALA A 218 8.53 14.51 -19.20
CA ALA A 218 9.37 13.67 -18.33
C ALA A 218 8.57 13.06 -17.16
N GLN A 219 7.50 13.73 -16.72
CA GLN A 219 6.59 13.22 -15.70
C GLN A 219 5.17 13.71 -15.97
N ARG A 220 4.23 12.79 -16.10
CA ARG A 220 2.80 13.11 -16.16
C ARG A 220 2.32 13.66 -14.81
N GLY A 221 1.62 14.79 -14.85
CA GLY A 221 1.02 15.37 -13.65
C GLY A 221 -0.15 14.53 -13.14
N ILE A 222 -0.34 14.51 -11.82
CA ILE A 222 -1.51 13.88 -11.18
C ILE A 222 -2.20 14.93 -10.32
N PRO A 223 -3.51 15.14 -10.50
CA PRO A 223 -4.24 16.09 -9.68
C PRO A 223 -4.28 15.64 -8.22
N GLY A 224 -4.39 16.59 -7.32
CA GLY A 224 -4.66 16.31 -5.92
C GLY A 224 -6.11 15.86 -5.74
N PHE A 225 -6.37 15.10 -4.68
CA PHE A 225 -7.70 14.59 -4.37
C PHE A 225 -8.05 14.89 -2.92
N LYS A 226 -9.24 15.45 -2.71
CA LYS A 226 -9.93 15.47 -1.41
C LYS A 226 -10.93 14.33 -1.43
N VAL A 227 -10.84 13.42 -0.46
CA VAL A 227 -11.76 12.28 -0.39
C VAL A 227 -12.32 12.14 1.01
N THR A 228 -13.56 11.66 1.09
CA THR A 228 -14.16 11.21 2.34
C THR A 228 -14.25 9.69 2.30
N ARG A 229 -13.74 9.06 3.35
CA ARG A 229 -13.84 7.62 3.60
C ARG A 229 -14.84 7.36 4.71
N TYR A 230 -15.57 6.27 4.59
CA TYR A 230 -16.42 5.73 5.64
C TYR A 230 -16.03 4.30 5.96
N ARG A 231 -16.05 3.98 7.24
CA ARG A 231 -16.06 2.61 7.74
C ARG A 231 -17.42 2.34 8.35
N VAL A 232 -18.13 1.35 7.84
CA VAL A 232 -19.39 0.88 8.42
C VAL A 232 -19.14 -0.51 8.97
N VAL A 233 -19.16 -0.67 10.29
CA VAL A 233 -19.06 -1.96 10.96
C VAL A 233 -20.46 -2.38 11.38
N ARG A 234 -20.94 -3.51 10.87
CA ARG A 234 -22.27 -4.06 11.13
C ARG A 234 -22.18 -5.34 11.94
N ASP A 235 -22.94 -5.40 13.02
CA ASP A 235 -23.08 -6.55 13.91
C ASP A 235 -24.58 -6.85 14.06
N GLY A 236 -25.09 -7.78 13.23
CA GLY A 236 -26.52 -8.05 13.08
C GLY A 236 -27.30 -6.79 12.69
N ALA A 237 -28.27 -6.41 13.53
CA ALA A 237 -29.11 -5.22 13.31
C ALA A 237 -28.39 -3.89 13.59
N TYR A 238 -27.29 -3.91 14.33
CA TYR A 238 -26.58 -2.70 14.74
C TYR A 238 -25.46 -2.36 13.74
N ALA A 239 -25.25 -1.07 13.50
CA ALA A 239 -24.14 -0.60 12.69
C ALA A 239 -23.54 0.69 13.26
N VAL A 240 -22.21 0.77 13.28
CA VAL A 240 -21.46 1.98 13.61
C VAL A 240 -20.82 2.50 12.33
N ARG A 241 -20.90 3.81 12.12
CA ARG A 241 -20.28 4.49 10.97
C ARG A 241 -19.28 5.52 11.43
N GLU A 242 -18.07 5.41 10.92
CA GLU A 242 -17.02 6.41 11.05
C GLU A 242 -16.86 7.15 9.73
N ARG A 243 -16.49 8.44 9.81
CA ARG A 243 -16.23 9.31 8.66
C ARG A 243 -14.85 9.93 8.81
N ILE A 244 -13.98 9.73 7.83
CA ILE A 244 -12.59 10.18 7.86
C ILE A 244 -12.26 10.89 6.54
N PRO A 245 -11.89 12.18 6.57
CA PRO A 245 -11.38 12.87 5.38
C PRO A 245 -9.91 12.50 5.14
N ASP A 246 -9.54 12.36 3.88
CA ASP A 246 -8.16 12.20 3.41
C ASP A 246 -7.85 13.26 2.34
N TYR A 247 -6.57 13.60 2.22
CA TYR A 247 -6.08 14.53 1.21
C TYR A 247 -4.80 14.01 0.57
N TYR A 248 -4.77 14.06 -0.76
CA TYR A 248 -3.62 13.76 -1.60
C TYR A 248 -3.24 15.04 -2.34
N PRO A 249 -2.02 15.58 -2.17
CA PRO A 249 -1.61 16.77 -2.90
C PRO A 249 -1.37 16.46 -4.39
N PRO A 250 -1.48 17.47 -5.28
CA PRO A 250 -1.16 17.28 -6.69
C PRO A 250 0.33 17.02 -6.90
N THR A 251 0.66 16.18 -7.88
CA THR A 251 2.00 15.96 -8.40
C THR A 251 2.19 16.75 -9.68
N ALA A 252 3.26 17.56 -9.75
CA ALA A 252 3.52 18.41 -10.91
C ALA A 252 3.78 17.60 -12.19
N GLN A 253 3.31 18.14 -13.31
CA GLN A 253 3.71 17.72 -14.65
C GLN A 253 5.09 18.32 -14.94
N ILE A 254 6.05 17.50 -15.36
CA ILE A 254 7.40 17.95 -15.69
C ILE A 254 7.62 17.81 -17.19
N VAL A 255 7.92 18.94 -17.83
CA VAL A 255 8.25 19.02 -19.25
C VAL A 255 9.71 19.44 -19.37
N ARG A 256 10.52 18.65 -20.06
CA ARG A 256 11.88 19.04 -20.41
C ARG A 256 11.87 19.79 -21.74
N VAL A 257 12.44 20.99 -21.75
CA VAL A 257 12.50 21.86 -22.92
C VAL A 257 13.95 21.87 -23.42
N GLY A 258 14.14 21.56 -24.70
CA GLY A 258 15.46 21.46 -25.28
C GLY A 258 16.17 22.79 -25.41
N THR A 259 17.42 22.81 -24.96
CA THR A 259 18.37 23.92 -25.16
C THR A 259 19.68 23.43 -25.78
N GLY A 260 19.69 22.19 -26.27
CA GLY A 260 20.84 21.54 -26.89
C GLY A 260 20.98 21.86 -28.38
N PRO A 261 22.09 21.45 -29.00
CA PRO A 261 22.28 21.60 -30.43
C PRO A 261 21.19 20.84 -31.21
N LYS A 262 20.86 21.35 -32.41
CA LYS A 262 19.93 20.66 -33.31
C LYS A 262 20.47 19.28 -33.68
N ASP A 263 19.63 18.27 -33.53
CA ASP A 263 19.93 16.89 -33.88
C ASP A 263 18.70 16.28 -34.59
N SER A 264 18.82 16.01 -35.89
CA SER A 264 17.75 15.41 -36.70
C SER A 264 17.51 13.92 -36.42
N SER A 265 18.45 13.27 -35.74
CA SER A 265 18.33 11.88 -35.32
C SER A 265 17.61 11.72 -33.97
N PHE A 266 17.45 12.82 -33.22
CA PHE A 266 16.75 12.81 -31.94
C PHE A 266 15.32 12.28 -32.08
N ARG A 267 14.94 11.39 -31.18
CA ARG A 267 13.59 10.85 -31.06
C ARG A 267 13.11 11.11 -29.63
N PRO A 268 12.18 12.06 -29.42
CA PRO A 268 11.67 12.30 -28.08
C PRO A 268 10.91 11.07 -27.59
N VAL A 269 11.20 10.66 -26.35
CA VAL A 269 10.47 9.59 -25.66
C VAL A 269 9.78 10.22 -24.46
N ASP A 270 8.45 10.35 -24.55
CA ASP A 270 7.64 10.88 -23.47
C ASP A 270 7.39 9.85 -22.37
N ASP A 271 7.02 10.34 -21.19
CA ASP A 271 6.48 9.54 -20.11
C ASP A 271 5.27 8.73 -20.59
N ASN A 272 5.46 7.42 -20.65
CA ASN A 272 4.47 6.45 -21.08
C ASN A 272 3.64 5.88 -19.91
N HIS A 273 3.77 6.39 -18.69
CA HIS A 273 2.90 6.00 -17.59
C HIS A 273 1.45 6.37 -17.90
N SER A 274 0.54 5.47 -17.53
CA SER A 274 -0.89 5.68 -17.72
C SER A 274 -1.41 6.86 -16.89
N GLU A 275 -2.40 7.58 -17.42
CA GLU A 275 -3.14 8.58 -16.65
C GLU A 275 -3.73 7.93 -15.39
N TYR A 276 -3.63 8.63 -14.26
CA TYR A 276 -4.25 8.16 -13.04
C TYR A 276 -5.77 8.34 -13.13
N VAL A 277 -6.51 7.23 -13.16
CA VAL A 277 -7.97 7.21 -13.10
C VAL A 277 -8.42 6.74 -11.72
N ALA A 278 -9.54 7.26 -11.25
CA ALA A 278 -10.10 6.88 -9.97
C ALA A 278 -11.63 6.87 -10.01
N ASP A 279 -12.24 5.79 -9.52
CA ASP A 279 -13.70 5.74 -9.38
C ASP A 279 -14.17 6.87 -8.47
N GLU A 280 -15.17 7.63 -8.88
CA GLU A 280 -15.75 8.71 -8.07
C GLU A 280 -16.35 8.20 -6.76
N LEU A 281 -16.99 7.02 -6.83
CA LEU A 281 -17.46 6.26 -5.67
C LEU A 281 -16.92 4.83 -5.73
N LEU A 282 -16.31 4.38 -4.63
CA LEU A 282 -15.84 3.02 -4.44
C LEU A 282 -16.44 2.47 -3.15
N THR A 283 -17.01 1.27 -3.21
CA THR A 283 -17.50 0.54 -2.05
C THR A 283 -16.89 -0.85 -2.04
N ILE A 284 -16.37 -1.29 -0.89
CA ILE A 284 -15.87 -2.65 -0.67
C ILE A 284 -16.49 -3.16 0.62
N SER A 285 -17.20 -4.28 0.57
CA SER A 285 -17.77 -4.93 1.76
C SER A 285 -17.17 -6.30 1.96
N GLN A 286 -16.79 -6.63 3.20
CA GLN A 286 -16.35 -7.96 3.61
C GLN A 286 -17.15 -8.46 4.80
N GLY A 287 -17.48 -9.75 4.85
CA GLY A 287 -18.04 -10.35 6.05
C GLY A 287 -18.90 -11.58 5.84
N PRO A 288 -19.37 -12.21 6.93
CA PRO A 288 -20.10 -13.48 6.89
C PRO A 288 -21.43 -13.40 6.13
N SER A 289 -22.05 -12.22 5.98
CA SER A 289 -23.27 -12.07 5.18
C SER A 289 -22.99 -11.82 3.69
N ILE A 290 -21.73 -11.53 3.34
CA ILE A 290 -21.28 -11.22 1.99
C ILE A 290 -20.86 -12.51 1.27
N ARG A 291 -21.11 -12.57 -0.04
CA ARG A 291 -20.68 -13.68 -0.91
C ARG A 291 -19.90 -13.12 -2.08
N SER A 292 -18.68 -13.59 -2.28
CA SER A 292 -17.90 -13.14 -3.44
C SER A 292 -18.53 -13.66 -4.74
N PRO A 293 -18.60 -12.86 -5.81
CA PRO A 293 -19.28 -13.25 -7.05
C PRO A 293 -18.72 -14.52 -7.73
N LYS A 294 -17.46 -14.87 -7.45
CA LYS A 294 -16.75 -16.02 -8.03
C LYS A 294 -16.42 -17.11 -7.00
N ALA A 295 -17.00 -17.06 -5.81
CA ALA A 295 -16.74 -18.07 -4.79
C ALA A 295 -17.33 -19.43 -5.22
N GLY A 296 -16.47 -20.43 -5.39
CA GLY A 296 -16.87 -21.82 -5.67
C GLY A 296 -17.26 -22.63 -4.43
N GLY A 297 -17.23 -22.02 -3.23
CA GLY A 297 -17.48 -22.70 -1.97
C GLY A 297 -17.47 -21.74 -0.77
N PRO A 298 -17.55 -22.28 0.46
CA PRO A 298 -17.51 -21.49 1.69
C PRO A 298 -16.21 -20.68 1.81
N GLU A 299 -16.35 -19.40 2.17
CA GLU A 299 -15.23 -18.47 2.37
C GLU A 299 -14.99 -18.32 3.89
N ARG A 300 -13.75 -18.57 4.36
CA ARG A 300 -13.40 -18.41 5.78
C ARG A 300 -13.57 -16.96 6.19
N GLY A 301 -14.42 -16.69 7.18
CA GLY A 301 -14.77 -15.32 7.56
C GLY A 301 -15.61 -14.54 6.53
N GLY A 302 -16.22 -15.23 5.55
CA GLY A 302 -17.16 -14.64 4.60
C GLY A 302 -16.54 -14.03 3.35
N GLY A 303 -17.41 -13.51 2.47
CA GLY A 303 -17.01 -13.04 1.15
C GLY A 303 -16.65 -11.56 1.08
N THR A 304 -16.25 -11.14 -0.12
CA THR A 304 -15.93 -9.75 -0.47
C THR A 304 -16.65 -9.34 -1.74
N VAL A 305 -17.29 -8.16 -1.71
CA VAL A 305 -17.88 -7.54 -2.89
C VAL A 305 -17.33 -6.13 -3.04
N GLU A 306 -16.89 -5.81 -4.25
CA GLU A 306 -16.47 -4.47 -4.65
C GLU A 306 -17.49 -3.90 -5.65
N ALA A 307 -17.92 -2.67 -5.44
CA ALA A 307 -18.76 -1.90 -6.34
C ALA A 307 -18.09 -0.57 -6.67
N ARG A 308 -18.06 -0.23 -7.97
CA ARG A 308 -17.37 0.94 -8.50
C ARG A 308 -18.34 1.80 -9.30
N VAL A 309 -18.26 3.10 -9.12
CA VAL A 309 -18.89 4.09 -10.00
C VAL A 309 -17.77 4.96 -10.54
N PRO A 310 -17.33 4.74 -11.80
CA PRO A 310 -16.22 5.48 -12.41
C PRO A 310 -16.41 6.99 -12.31
N GLY A 311 -17.64 7.45 -12.58
CA GLY A 311 -18.00 8.86 -12.52
C GLY A 311 -17.10 9.72 -13.40
N LYS A 312 -16.80 10.92 -12.93
CA LYS A 312 -16.05 11.93 -13.68
C LYS A 312 -14.57 11.57 -13.92
N TYR A 313 -13.96 10.84 -13.00
CA TYR A 313 -12.50 10.65 -12.93
C TYR A 313 -12.06 9.21 -13.28
N GLY A 314 -13.01 8.32 -13.57
CA GLY A 314 -12.76 6.89 -13.70
C GLY A 314 -12.46 6.39 -15.12
N SER A 315 -12.27 7.28 -16.10
CA SER A 315 -11.97 6.90 -17.49
C SER A 315 -10.84 7.74 -18.08
N TYR A 316 -10.04 7.12 -18.95
CA TYR A 316 -8.90 7.77 -19.59
C TYR A 316 -9.28 9.05 -20.35
N GLY A 317 -8.35 10.01 -20.37
CA GLY A 317 -8.51 11.33 -20.96
C GLY A 317 -9.29 12.31 -20.08
N TRP A 318 -9.64 11.95 -18.85
CA TRP A 318 -10.44 12.83 -17.99
C TRP A 318 -9.69 14.11 -17.62
N THR A 319 -8.36 14.05 -17.46
CA THR A 319 -7.59 15.26 -17.13
C THR A 319 -7.59 16.28 -18.28
N VAL A 320 -7.62 15.80 -19.53
CA VAL A 320 -7.78 16.65 -20.72
C VAL A 320 -9.21 17.20 -20.80
N ARG A 321 -10.24 16.36 -20.60
CA ARG A 321 -11.65 16.80 -20.56
C ARG A 321 -11.90 17.86 -19.49
N GLU A 322 -11.19 17.77 -18.37
CA GLU A 322 -11.24 18.74 -17.27
C GLU A 322 -10.31 19.95 -17.43
N GLY A 323 -9.60 20.05 -18.55
CA GLY A 323 -8.71 21.17 -18.85
C GLY A 323 -7.49 21.27 -17.92
N LEU A 324 -7.08 20.16 -17.30
CA LEU A 324 -5.90 20.11 -16.42
C LEU A 324 -4.59 20.01 -17.20
N THR A 325 -4.65 19.47 -18.41
CA THR A 325 -3.50 19.32 -19.31
C THR A 325 -3.97 19.24 -20.76
N THR A 326 -3.03 19.36 -21.69
CA THR A 326 -3.24 19.09 -23.11
C THR A 326 -2.92 17.65 -23.43
N GLU A 327 -3.38 17.17 -24.59
CA GLU A 327 -3.04 15.84 -25.05
C GLU A 327 -1.57 15.78 -25.51
N TRP A 328 -0.78 14.94 -24.83
CA TRP A 328 0.66 14.77 -25.10
C TRP A 328 0.99 13.68 -26.12
N THR A 329 -0.01 12.94 -26.63
CA THR A 329 0.17 11.65 -27.31
C THR A 329 1.11 11.70 -28.52
N ARG A 330 2.37 11.30 -28.33
CA ARG A 330 3.24 10.83 -29.42
C ARG A 330 2.97 9.37 -29.77
N GLU A 331 2.49 8.56 -28.82
CA GLU A 331 1.93 7.22 -29.04
C GLU A 331 0.67 7.02 -28.18
N PRO A 332 -0.52 6.84 -28.77
CA PRO A 332 -1.74 6.58 -28.01
C PRO A 332 -1.73 5.17 -27.41
N LYS A 333 -2.02 5.04 -26.11
CA LYS A 333 -2.36 3.74 -25.51
C LYS A 333 -3.80 3.34 -25.92
N PRO A 334 -4.10 2.04 -26.06
CA PRO A 334 -5.44 1.57 -26.44
C PRO A 334 -6.51 2.10 -25.47
N ALA A 335 -7.66 2.51 -26.02
CA ALA A 335 -8.81 3.03 -25.27
C ALA A 335 -9.43 2.01 -24.28
N ASP A 336 -9.11 0.72 -24.46
CA ASP A 336 -9.64 -0.40 -23.68
C ASP A 336 -8.69 -0.88 -22.57
N ALA A 337 -7.67 -0.10 -22.21
CA ALA A 337 -6.91 -0.40 -21.00
C ALA A 337 -7.86 -0.28 -19.80
N ASP A 338 -8.16 -1.39 -19.14
CA ASP A 338 -8.80 -1.35 -17.83
C ASP A 338 -7.96 -0.50 -16.87
N ASN A 339 -8.61 0.04 -15.84
CA ASN A 339 -7.94 0.78 -14.77
C ASN A 339 -6.69 0.01 -14.28
N PRO A 340 -5.45 0.49 -14.55
CA PRO A 340 -4.21 -0.22 -14.20
C PRO A 340 -3.97 -0.17 -12.69
N GLY A 341 -4.88 0.43 -11.92
CA GLY A 341 -4.93 0.28 -10.47
C GLY A 341 -5.15 -1.16 -10.01
N ILE A 342 -5.45 -2.08 -10.93
CA ILE A 342 -5.39 -3.53 -10.75
C ILE A 342 -5.05 -4.16 -12.11
N ASP A 343 -3.78 -4.23 -12.49
CA ASP A 343 -3.33 -5.32 -13.37
C ASP A 343 -2.10 -6.02 -12.81
#